data_AF-A0A929T3I8-F1
#
_entry.id   AF-A0A929T3I8-F1
#
_cell.length_a   1.000
_cell.length_b   1.000
_cell.length_c   1.000
_cell.angle_alpha   90.00
_cell.angle_beta   90.00
_cell.angle_gamma   90.00
#
_symmetry.space_group_name_H-M   'P 1'
#
loop_
_entity.id
_entity.type
_entity.pdbx_description
1 polymer ?
#
loop_
_entity_poly.entity_id
_entity_poly.type
_entity_poly.pdbx_seq_one_letter_code
_entity_poly.pdbx_strand_id
1 'polypeptide(L)' 'TMERITTEYGTQLRMNRSIQVEGSFAVIKEDMNFRRYLYRGKENVLAQSVLLAIAYNINKLHFKIQGGRTSQFLTELKAS' A
#
# COMPACT_ATOMS: atom_id res chain seq x y z
N THR A 1 24.53 4.08 -3.73
CA THR A 1 25.03 5.45 -3.98
C THR A 1 23.88 6.43 -3.96
N MET A 2 24.13 7.67 -3.53
CA MET A 2 23.12 8.74 -3.40
C MET A 2 22.33 8.99 -4.69
N GLU A 3 22.94 8.72 -5.85
CA GLU A 3 22.32 8.82 -7.18
C GLU A 3 20.99 8.04 -7.32
N ARG A 4 20.84 6.89 -6.65
CA ARG A 4 19.58 6.11 -6.71
C ARG A 4 18.41 6.80 -6.00
N ILE A 5 18.69 7.82 -5.19
CA ILE A 5 17.72 8.47 -4.30
C ILE A 5 17.51 9.93 -4.70
N THR A 6 18.56 10.61 -5.17
CA THR A 6 18.53 12.06 -5.47
C THR A 6 18.19 12.39 -6.92
N THR A 7 18.23 11.41 -7.83
CA THR A 7 17.74 11.60 -9.19
C THR A 7 16.24 11.89 -9.20
N GLU A 8 15.74 12.48 -10.29
CA GLU A 8 14.30 12.71 -10.47
C GLU A 8 13.51 11.40 -10.36
N TYR A 9 13.98 10.34 -11.03
CA TYR A 9 13.38 9.01 -10.92
C TYR A 9 13.47 8.43 -9.51
N GLY A 10 14.62 8.56 -8.83
CA GLY A 10 14.78 8.13 -7.43
C GLY A 10 13.83 8.85 -6.47
N THR A 11 13.65 10.16 -6.69
CA THR A 11 12.71 11.00 -5.95
C THR A 11 11.28 10.56 -6.21
N GLN A 12 10.92 10.26 -7.46
CA GLN A 12 9.61 9.75 -7.83
C GLN A 12 9.29 8.43 -7.12
N LEU A 13 10.22 7.48 -7.09
CA LEU A 13 10.05 6.21 -6.40
C LEU A 13 9.85 6.40 -4.89
N ARG A 14 10.61 7.32 -4.28
CA ARG A 14 10.45 7.67 -2.85
C ARG A 14 9.08 8.22 -2.53
N MET A 15 8.60 9.17 -3.32
CA MET A 15 7.27 9.76 -3.11
C MET A 15 6.18 8.72 -3.33
N ASN A 16 6.30 7.89 -4.37
CA ASN A 16 5.38 6.80 -4.63
C ASN A 16 5.34 5.77 -3.49
N ARG A 17 6.48 5.46 -2.87
CA ARG A 17 6.50 4.59 -1.69
C ARG A 17 5.67 5.18 -0.55
N SER A 18 5.78 6.49 -0.30
CA SER A 18 4.95 7.16 0.72
C SER A 18 3.47 7.11 0.37
N ILE A 19 3.11 7.49 -0.87
CA ILE A 19 1.73 7.47 -1.39
C ILE A 19 1.12 6.08 -1.26
N GLN A 20 1.84 5.05 -1.67
CA GLN A 20 1.35 3.67 -1.62
C GLN A 20 1.12 3.19 -0.19
N VAL A 21 2.04 3.50 0.73
CA VAL A 21 1.92 3.10 2.14
C VAL A 21 0.75 3.82 2.79
N GLU A 22 0.65 5.13 2.63
CA GLU A 22 -0.43 5.94 3.19
C GLU A 22 -1.80 5.50 2.66
N GLY A 23 -1.95 5.36 1.34
CA GLY A 23 -3.19 4.90 0.71
C GLY A 23 -3.57 3.49 1.15
N SER A 24 -2.60 2.58 1.34
CA SER A 24 -2.88 1.24 1.85
C SER A 24 -3.43 1.28 3.27
N PHE A 25 -2.83 2.09 4.15
CA PHE A 25 -3.31 2.23 5.53
C PHE A 25 -4.66 2.94 5.63
N ALA A 26 -4.94 3.91 4.76
CA ALA A 26 -6.23 4.58 4.70
C ALA A 26 -7.36 3.58 4.39
N VAL A 27 -7.18 2.74 3.35
CA VAL A 27 -8.15 1.68 2.99
C VAL A 27 -8.30 0.64 4.10
N ILE A 28 -7.19 0.18 4.68
CA ILE A 28 -7.24 -0.81 5.78
C ILE A 28 -8.03 -0.27 6.96
N LYS A 29 -7.83 1.01 7.30
CA LYS A 29 -8.57 1.64 8.40
C LYS A 29 -10.01 1.86 7.98
N GLU A 30 -10.29 2.72 7.01
CA GLU A 30 -11.65 3.17 6.73
C GLU A 30 -12.48 2.12 5.99
N ASP A 31 -12.06 1.71 4.79
CA ASP A 31 -12.86 0.85 3.92
C ASP A 31 -13.00 -0.59 4.47
N MET A 32 -11.93 -1.12 5.07
CA MET A 32 -11.94 -2.45 5.68
C MET A 32 -12.37 -2.42 7.16
N ASN A 33 -12.65 -1.23 7.71
CA ASN A 33 -13.05 -1.00 9.10
C ASN A 33 -12.13 -1.66 10.15
N PHE A 34 -10.84 -1.80 9.85
CA PHE A 34 -9.89 -2.39 10.80
C PHE A 34 -9.45 -1.35 11.83
N ARG A 35 -10.01 -1.45 13.04
CA ARG A 35 -9.73 -0.51 14.15
C ARG A 35 -8.71 -1.04 15.15
N ARG A 36 -8.69 -2.36 15.37
CA ARG A 36 -7.82 -3.02 16.36
C ARG A 36 -7.64 -4.49 16.05
N TYR A 37 -6.54 -5.05 16.54
CA TYR A 37 -6.36 -6.49 16.59
C TYR A 37 -7.38 -7.13 17.55
N LEU A 38 -7.92 -8.27 17.13
CA LEU A 38 -8.87 -9.07 17.91
C LEU A 38 -8.13 -10.10 18.76
N TYR A 39 -7.06 -10.67 18.22
CA TYR A 39 -6.25 -11.67 18.92
C TYR A 39 -5.11 -11.04 19.71
N ARG A 40 -4.62 -11.78 20.70
CA ARG A 40 -3.53 -11.37 21.60
C ARG A 40 -2.34 -12.32 21.47
N GLY A 41 -1.16 -11.82 21.83
CA GLY A 41 0.11 -12.53 21.66
C GLY A 41 0.71 -12.30 20.28
N LYS A 42 2.05 -12.27 20.22
CA LYS A 42 2.80 -11.87 19.01
C LYS A 42 2.47 -12.74 17.80
N GLU A 43 2.35 -14.05 17.99
CA GLU A 43 2.07 -15.02 16.92
C GLU A 43 0.67 -14.82 16.32
N ASN A 44 -0.34 -14.67 17.16
CA ASN A 44 -1.71 -14.46 16.69
C ASN A 44 -1.90 -13.09 16.05
N VAL A 45 -1.24 -12.05 16.59
CA VAL A 45 -1.23 -10.71 15.97
C VAL A 45 -0.59 -10.78 14.59
N LEU A 46 0.56 -11.48 14.46
CA LEU A 46 1.21 -11.69 13.16
C LEU A 46 0.29 -12.42 12.19
N ALA A 47 -0.35 -13.51 12.60
CA ALA A 47 -1.29 -14.25 11.76
C ALA A 47 -2.44 -13.33 11.28
N GLN A 48 -3.01 -12.52 12.17
CA GLN A 48 -4.05 -11.55 11.81
C GLN A 48 -3.52 -10.46 10.85
N SER A 49 -2.31 -9.94 11.06
CA SER A 49 -1.68 -8.99 10.15
C SER A 49 -1.48 -9.57 8.76
N VAL A 50 -1.06 -10.83 8.65
CA VAL A 50 -0.86 -11.52 7.37
C VAL A 50 -2.19 -11.69 6.64
N LEU A 51 -3.23 -12.17 7.33
CA LEU A 51 -4.57 -12.31 6.74
C LEU A 51 -5.14 -10.97 6.27
N LEU A 52 -4.97 -9.90 7.06
CA LEU A 52 -5.38 -8.55 6.70
C LEU A 52 -4.66 -8.06 5.44
N ALA A 53 -3.35 -8.29 5.34
CA ALA A 53 -2.56 -7.92 4.17
C ALA A 53 -2.98 -8.68 2.91
N ILE A 54 -3.28 -9.99 3.03
CA ILE A 54 -3.80 -10.80 1.92
C ILE A 54 -5.15 -10.26 1.45
N ALA A 55 -6.08 -10.02 2.38
CA ALA A 55 -7.40 -9.47 2.06
C ALA A 55 -7.30 -8.10 1.35
N TYR A 56 -6.45 -7.20 1.87
CA TYR A 56 -6.16 -5.91 1.23
C TYR A 56 -5.61 -6.09 -0.20
N ASN A 57 -4.63 -6.98 -0.40
CA ASN A 57 -4.01 -7.19 -1.70
C ASN A 57 -4.99 -7.77 -2.73
N ILE A 58 -5.86 -8.70 -2.33
CA ILE A 58 -6.92 -9.25 -3.19
C ILE A 58 -7.87 -8.14 -3.64
N ASN A 59 -8.37 -7.32 -2.70
CA ASN A 59 -9.25 -6.20 -3.02
C ASN A 59 -8.57 -5.20 -3.95
N LYS A 60 -7.32 -4.82 -3.66
CA LYS A 60 -6.53 -3.92 -4.49
C LYS A 60 -6.35 -4.46 -5.91
N LEU A 61 -6.04 -5.75 -6.05
CA LEU A 61 -5.89 -6.38 -7.35
C LEU A 61 -7.21 -6.40 -8.11
N HIS A 62 -8.32 -6.76 -7.44
CA HIS A 62 -9.65 -6.74 -8.02
C HIS A 62 -10.00 -5.35 -8.58
N PHE A 63 -9.81 -4.28 -7.79
CA PHE A 63 -10.04 -2.91 -8.26
C PHE A 63 -9.10 -2.48 -9.39
N LYS A 64 -7.85 -2.96 -9.42
CA LYS A 64 -6.94 -2.70 -10.54
C LYS A 64 -7.42 -3.37 -11.82
N ILE A 65 -7.90 -4.61 -11.74
CA ILE A 65 -8.45 -5.34 -12.89
C ILE A 65 -9.69 -4.63 -13.42
N GLN A 66 -10.66 -4.30 -12.55
CA GLN A 66 -11.88 -3.61 -12.95
C GLN A 66 -11.60 -2.23 -13.57
N GLY A 67 -10.57 -1.54 -13.09
CA GLY A 67 -10.16 -0.25 -13.63
C GLY A 67 -9.18 -0.31 -14.79
N GLY A 68 -8.78 -1.49 -15.29
CA GLY A 68 -7.78 -1.61 -16.36
C GLY A 68 -6.37 -1.10 -15.99
N ARG A 69 -6.02 -1.04 -14.70
CA ARG A 69 -4.78 -0.43 -14.17
C ARG A 69 -3.74 -1.45 -13.70
N THR A 70 -3.81 -2.70 -14.17
CA THR A 70 -2.88 -3.77 -13.73
C THR A 70 -1.43 -3.44 -14.05
N SER A 71 -1.16 -2.79 -15.18
CA SER A 71 0.19 -2.37 -15.61
C SER A 71 0.66 -1.04 -14.99
N GLN A 72 -0.17 -0.40 -14.15
CA GLN A 72 0.19 0.86 -13.50
C GLN A 72 0.79 0.60 -12.11
N PHE A 73 2.08 0.88 -11.97
CA PHE A 73 2.84 0.68 -10.72
C PHE A 73 3.12 1.96 -9.95
N LEU A 74 3.27 3.08 -10.67
CA LEU A 74 3.55 4.39 -10.09
C LEU A 74 2.37 5.32 -10.32
N THR A 75 2.09 6.13 -9.31
CA THR A 75 1.24 7.31 -9.40
C THR A 75 2.05 8.43 -10.04
N GLU A 76 1.47 9.08 -11.03
CA GLU A 76 2.02 10.30 -11.60
C GLU A 76 2.03 11.40 -10.56
N LEU A 77 3.16 12.08 -10.47
CA LEU A 77 3.32 13.19 -9.55
C LEU A 77 2.86 14.44 -10.27
N LYS A 78 2.00 15.22 -9.63
CA LYS A 78 1.65 16.54 -10.16
C LYS A 78 2.88 17.44 -10.07
N ALA A 79 3.19 18.13 -11.16
CA ALA A 79 4.13 19.23 -11.11
C ALA A 79 3.54 20.34 -10.22
N SER A 80 4.39 20.88 -9.34
CA SER A 80 4.07 22.02 -8.49
C SER A 80 3.88 23.30 -9.29
#